data_AF-A0A1U8KBG9-F1
#
_entry.id   AF-A0A1U8KBG9-F1
#
_cell.length_a   1.000
_cell.length_b   1.000
_cell.length_c   1.000
_cell.angle_alpha   90.00
_cell.angle_beta   90.00
_cell.angle_gamma   90.00
#
_symmetry.space_group_name_H-M   'P 1'
#
loop_
_entity.id
_entity.type
_entity.pdbx_description
1 polymer ?
#
loop_
_entity_poly.entity_id
_entity_poly.type
_entity_poly.pdbx_seq_one_letter_code
_entity_poly.pdbx_strand_id
1 'polypeptide(L)'
;MVFTCTFPCNPVFQFQRLFTRSRLQQHHSAPPLSPSNLKPSSSSSSSHHYSHTFSLIQDSAVIACLRANSAEQAMEAARAAVNGGIAVLEIVRSTPGVFEVLQALANEYPTKAFGVGTVLTAEDAKTAIKAGAKFLMSPATVNDILDDVRDTDVLYMPGVMTPTEIYSAHNAGAKIVKVAYDTYQQLGSLFLTSPWLLPRA
;
A
#
# COMPACT_ATOMS: atom_id res chain seq x y z
N MET A 1 2.34 -0.01 -13.34
CA MET A 1 2.55 -0.75 -12.08
C MET A 1 3.35 0.11 -11.12
N VAL A 2 2.88 0.24 -9.88
CA VAL A 2 3.50 1.05 -8.83
C VAL A 2 3.88 0.13 -7.67
N PHE A 3 5.01 0.40 -7.00
CA PHE A 3 5.51 -0.41 -5.88
C PHE A 3 5.46 0.37 -4.58
N THR A 4 5.20 -0.30 -3.46
CA THR A 4 5.42 0.26 -2.12
C THR A 4 6.48 -0.53 -1.34
N CYS A 5 7.32 0.14 -0.56
CA CYS A 5 8.24 -0.47 0.42
C CYS A 5 8.01 0.10 1.81
N THR A 6 8.05 -0.75 2.83
CA THR A 6 7.82 -0.37 4.23
C THR A 6 9.10 0.11 4.93
N PHE A 7 8.98 1.16 5.74
CA PHE A 7 10.00 1.67 6.64
C PHE A 7 9.44 1.75 8.07
N PRO A 8 10.12 1.18 9.08
CA PRO A 8 9.71 1.33 10.47
C PRO A 8 9.96 2.77 10.93
N CYS A 9 8.99 3.39 11.60
CA CYS A 9 9.12 4.74 12.16
C CYS A 9 8.86 4.79 13.68
N ASN A 10 7.93 3.98 14.19
CA ASN A 10 7.58 3.78 15.61
C ASN A 10 6.72 2.50 15.74
N PRO A 11 6.58 1.82 16.90
CA PRO A 11 5.68 0.67 17.08
C PRO A 11 4.23 0.87 16.59
N VAL A 12 3.72 2.10 16.58
CA VAL A 12 2.34 2.41 16.15
C VAL A 12 2.24 2.67 14.63
N PHE A 13 3.28 3.26 14.03
CA PHE A 13 3.29 3.68 12.63
C PHE A 13 4.44 3.08 11.82
N GLN A 14 4.09 2.48 10.69
CA GLN A 14 5.02 2.14 9.62
C GLN A 14 4.67 2.96 8.38
N PHE A 15 5.66 3.50 7.67
CA PHE A 15 5.42 4.25 6.43
C PHE A 15 5.78 3.41 5.22
N GLN A 16 4.88 3.37 4.24
CA GLN A 16 5.14 2.72 2.97
C GLN A 16 5.40 3.78 1.91
N ARG A 17 6.62 3.82 1.37
CA ARG A 17 7.00 4.77 0.32
C ARG A 17 6.66 4.20 -1.04
N LEU A 18 6.02 5.03 -1.87
CA LEU A 18 5.63 4.69 -3.22
C LEU A 18 6.77 4.95 -4.21
N PHE A 19 7.06 3.96 -5.06
CA PHE A 19 7.99 4.06 -6.18
C PHE A 19 7.23 4.03 -7.50
N THR A 20 7.18 5.19 -8.18
CA THR A 20 6.62 5.35 -9.51
C THR A 20 7.73 5.59 -10.54
N ARG A 21 7.51 5.18 -11.80
CA ARG A 21 8.46 5.44 -12.90
C ARG A 21 8.78 6.94 -13.06
N SER A 22 7.78 7.81 -12.92
CA SER A 22 7.94 9.26 -13.04
C SER A 22 8.87 9.86 -11.98
N ARG A 23 8.84 9.35 -10.73
CA ARG A 23 9.76 9.83 -9.67
C ARG A 23 11.16 9.22 -9.78
N LEU A 24 11.29 7.99 -10.27
CA LEU A 24 12.61 7.36 -10.49
C LEU A 24 13.44 8.08 -11.56
N GLN A 25 12.78 8.62 -12.60
CA GLN A 25 13.45 9.39 -13.66
C GLN A 25 13.94 10.76 -13.20
N GLN A 26 13.30 11.39 -12.20
CA GLN A 26 13.78 12.65 -11.63
C GLN A 26 15.09 12.49 -10.83
N HIS A 27 15.41 11.28 -10.37
CA HIS A 27 16.64 10.98 -9.63
C HIS A 27 17.82 10.56 -10.52
N HIS A 28 17.60 10.28 -11.80
CA HIS A 28 18.64 9.97 -12.79
C HIS A 28 18.61 11.01 -13.90
N SER A 29 19.18 12.19 -13.66
CA SER A 29 19.52 13.09 -14.77
C SER A 29 20.79 12.57 -15.46
N ALA A 30 20.63 11.65 -16.42
CA ALA A 30 21.61 11.45 -17.50
C ALA A 30 21.33 12.49 -18.61
N PRO A 31 22.36 12.98 -19.33
CA PRO A 31 22.18 14.01 -20.36
C PRO A 31 21.24 13.53 -21.48
N PRO A 32 20.47 14.43 -22.11
CA PRO A 32 19.41 14.06 -23.03
C PRO A 32 19.98 13.42 -24.30
N LEU A 33 19.57 12.19 -24.58
CA LEU A 33 19.70 11.61 -25.91
C LEU A 33 18.56 12.13 -26.80
N SER A 34 18.91 12.44 -28.06
CA SER A 34 18.07 13.06 -29.07
C SER A 34 16.71 12.37 -29.29
N PRO A 35 15.64 13.12 -29.62
CA PRO A 35 14.31 12.56 -29.77
C PRO A 35 14.22 11.68 -31.03
N SER A 36 14.03 10.37 -30.85
CA SER A 36 13.50 9.50 -31.90
C SER A 36 11.98 9.44 -31.76
N ASN A 37 11.30 9.73 -32.88
CA ASN A 37 9.85 9.77 -33.01
C ASN A 37 9.23 8.39 -32.75
N LEU A 38 8.59 8.23 -31.59
CA LEU A 38 7.55 7.22 -31.40
C LEU A 38 6.23 7.95 -31.14
N LYS A 39 5.35 7.90 -32.14
CA LYS A 39 3.97 8.37 -32.01
C LYS A 39 3.25 7.55 -30.93
N PRO A 40 2.40 8.15 -30.09
CA PRO A 40 1.53 7.40 -29.21
C PRO A 40 0.51 6.64 -30.07
N SER A 41 0.53 5.31 -29.98
CA SER A 41 -0.52 4.47 -30.52
C SER A 41 -1.77 4.58 -29.64
N SER A 42 -2.84 5.07 -30.24
CA SER A 42 -4.20 5.10 -29.69
C SER A 42 -4.82 3.70 -29.61
N SER A 43 -5.16 3.26 -28.41
CA SER A 43 -6.20 2.25 -28.09
C SER A 43 -6.14 2.02 -26.57
N SER A 44 -7.19 2.01 -25.77
CA SER A 44 -8.63 1.90 -25.98
C SER A 44 -9.29 2.33 -24.65
N SER A 45 -10.41 3.03 -24.73
CA SER A 45 -11.21 3.51 -23.60
C SER A 45 -11.70 2.37 -22.70
N SER A 46 -11.13 2.24 -21.52
CA SER A 46 -11.73 1.50 -20.40
C SER A 46 -11.94 2.45 -19.22
N SER A 47 -13.20 2.81 -19.00
CA SER A 47 -13.88 3.46 -17.87
C SER A 47 -13.02 3.82 -16.63
N HIS A 48 -12.93 5.13 -16.34
CA HIS A 48 -12.08 5.76 -15.31
C HIS A 48 -12.59 5.66 -13.84
N HIS A 49 -13.12 4.52 -13.39
CA HIS A 49 -13.90 4.45 -12.13
C HIS A 49 -13.10 4.73 -10.83
N TYR A 50 -11.89 4.19 -10.67
CA TYR A 50 -11.04 4.31 -9.46
C TYR A 50 -9.93 5.39 -9.56
N SER A 51 -10.06 6.31 -10.52
CA SER A 51 -9.02 7.30 -10.87
C SER A 51 -8.59 8.21 -9.71
N HIS A 52 -9.51 8.56 -8.81
CA HIS A 52 -9.23 9.51 -7.73
C HIS A 52 -8.33 8.95 -6.64
N THR A 53 -8.66 7.78 -6.05
CA THR A 53 -7.85 7.16 -4.99
C THR A 53 -6.46 6.80 -5.49
N PHE A 54 -6.35 6.31 -6.73
CA PHE A 54 -5.05 6.01 -7.33
C PHE A 54 -4.18 7.26 -7.44
N SER A 55 -4.75 8.37 -7.92
CA SER A 55 -4.05 9.66 -8.01
C SER A 55 -3.63 10.18 -6.64
N LEU A 56 -4.50 10.11 -5.64
CA LEU A 56 -4.19 10.53 -4.28
C LEU A 56 -3.03 9.75 -3.67
N ILE A 57 -2.98 8.43 -3.89
CA ILE A 57 -1.85 7.58 -3.48
C ILE A 57 -0.55 8.01 -4.18
N GLN A 58 -0.61 8.27 -5.50
CA GLN A 58 0.54 8.72 -6.27
C GLN A 58 1.08 10.08 -5.81
N ASP A 59 0.19 11.02 -5.51
CA ASP A 59 0.53 12.37 -5.10
C ASP A 59 1.10 12.39 -3.68
N SER A 60 0.46 11.67 -2.74
CA SER A 60 0.91 11.51 -1.35
C SER A 60 2.31 10.91 -1.27
N ALA A 61 2.66 10.01 -2.21
CA ALA A 61 3.92 9.24 -2.25
C ALA A 61 4.20 8.36 -1.02
N VAL A 62 3.40 8.48 0.03
CA VAL A 62 3.50 7.75 1.29
C VAL A 62 2.12 7.27 1.69
N ILE A 63 2.06 6.02 2.16
CA ILE A 63 0.91 5.42 2.84
C ILE A 63 1.34 5.17 4.29
N ALA A 64 0.68 5.81 5.25
CA ALA A 64 0.90 5.49 6.66
C ALA A 64 0.17 4.19 7.01
N CYS A 65 0.81 3.30 7.76
CA CYS A 65 0.22 2.06 8.24
C CYS A 65 0.16 2.12 9.77
N LEU A 66 -1.07 2.04 10.29
CA LEU A 66 -1.39 2.18 11.70
C LEU A 66 -1.79 0.82 12.28
N ARG A 67 -1.14 0.46 13.38
CA ARG A 67 -1.55 -0.66 14.25
C ARG A 67 -1.74 -0.14 15.67
N ALA A 68 -2.86 -0.50 16.27
CA ALA A 68 -3.16 -0.13 17.66
C ALA A 68 -3.78 -1.30 18.43
N ASN A 69 -3.77 -1.19 19.76
CA ASN A 69 -4.30 -2.23 20.65
C ASN A 69 -5.78 -2.02 21.02
N SER A 70 -6.38 -0.90 20.63
CA SER A 70 -7.81 -0.61 20.80
C SER A 70 -8.32 0.34 19.72
N ALA A 71 -9.64 0.43 19.58
CA ALA A 71 -10.28 1.34 18.63
C ALA A 71 -10.04 2.82 18.99
N GLU A 72 -10.03 3.14 20.29
CA GLU A 72 -9.78 4.51 20.79
C GLU A 72 -8.37 4.97 20.43
N GLN A 73 -7.36 4.12 20.70
CA GLN A 73 -5.97 4.40 20.33
C GLN A 73 -5.82 4.54 18.81
N ALA A 74 -6.51 3.70 18.03
CA ALA A 74 -6.49 3.79 16.58
C ALA A 74 -7.08 5.13 16.10
N MET A 75 -8.23 5.55 16.64
CA MET A 75 -8.85 6.83 16.28
C MET A 75 -7.97 8.02 16.65
N GLU A 76 -7.38 8.03 17.85
CA GLU A 76 -6.50 9.11 18.29
C GLU A 76 -5.27 9.23 17.38
N ALA A 77 -4.60 8.10 17.13
CA ALA A 77 -3.43 8.07 16.26
C ALA A 77 -3.78 8.45 14.81
N ALA A 78 -4.91 7.97 14.28
CA ALA A 78 -5.36 8.30 12.93
C ALA A 78 -5.64 9.80 12.77
N ARG A 79 -6.34 10.42 13.72
CA ARG A 79 -6.57 11.87 13.74
C ARG A 79 -5.26 12.64 13.80
N ALA A 80 -4.34 12.23 14.68
CA ALA A 80 -3.02 12.86 14.77
C ALA A 80 -2.26 12.77 13.43
N ALA A 81 -2.29 11.61 12.76
CA ALA A 81 -1.65 11.43 11.46
C ALA A 81 -2.29 12.32 10.37
N VAL A 82 -3.62 12.37 10.29
CA VAL A 82 -4.32 13.21 9.32
C VAL A 82 -4.03 14.69 9.56
N ASN A 83 -4.03 15.13 10.82
CA ASN A 83 -3.65 16.50 11.22
C ASN A 83 -2.19 16.81 10.91
N GLY A 84 -1.31 15.80 10.98
CA GLY A 84 0.08 15.87 10.54
C GLY A 84 0.28 15.87 9.03
N GLY A 85 -0.80 15.86 8.23
CA GLY A 85 -0.75 15.94 6.78
C GLY A 85 -0.82 14.61 6.04
N ILE A 86 -0.99 13.49 6.74
CA ILE A 86 -1.16 12.18 6.08
C ILE A 86 -2.46 12.16 5.29
N ALA A 87 -2.34 11.97 3.97
CA ALA A 87 -3.47 11.89 3.05
C ALA A 87 -4.00 10.48 2.84
N VAL A 88 -3.14 9.48 3.02
CA VAL A 88 -3.42 8.06 2.78
C VAL A 88 -2.99 7.24 3.99
N LEU A 89 -3.95 6.56 4.61
CA LEU A 89 -3.76 5.81 5.85
C LEU A 89 -4.39 4.41 5.75
N GLU A 90 -3.59 3.41 6.02
CA GLU A 90 -3.98 2.01 6.18
C GLU A 90 -4.09 1.68 7.67
N ILE A 91 -5.18 1.05 8.09
CA ILE A 91 -5.32 0.51 9.44
C ILE A 91 -5.24 -1.01 9.36
N VAL A 92 -4.35 -1.61 10.14
CA VAL A 92 -4.15 -3.06 10.09
C VAL A 92 -5.37 -3.79 10.67
N ARG A 93 -5.82 -4.85 9.98
CA ARG A 93 -6.98 -5.69 10.32
C ARG A 93 -6.98 -6.23 11.75
N SER A 94 -5.81 -6.46 12.33
CA SER A 94 -5.66 -6.95 13.71
C SER A 94 -6.00 -5.90 14.78
N THR A 95 -6.17 -4.63 14.39
CA THR A 95 -6.57 -3.56 15.31
C THR A 95 -8.02 -3.81 15.74
N PRO A 96 -8.32 -3.91 17.05
CA PRO A 96 -9.68 -4.08 17.51
C PRO A 96 -10.57 -2.92 17.04
N GLY A 97 -11.76 -3.23 16.53
CA GLY A 97 -12.70 -2.22 16.02
C GLY A 97 -12.28 -1.53 14.72
N VAL A 98 -11.40 -2.15 13.92
CA VAL A 98 -10.84 -1.53 12.69
C VAL A 98 -11.90 -1.01 11.72
N PHE A 99 -13.06 -1.68 11.59
CA PHE A 99 -14.09 -1.28 10.64
C PHE A 99 -14.89 -0.08 11.13
N GLU A 100 -15.15 0.00 12.43
CA GLU A 100 -15.78 1.13 13.09
C GLU A 100 -14.89 2.37 13.03
N VAL A 101 -13.59 2.19 13.28
CA VAL A 101 -12.55 3.22 13.15
C VAL A 101 -12.51 3.73 11.70
N LEU A 102 -12.47 2.80 10.73
CA LEU A 102 -12.47 3.14 9.31
C LEU A 102 -13.71 3.94 8.91
N GLN A 103 -14.89 3.50 9.34
CA GLN A 103 -16.15 4.17 9.02
C GLN A 103 -16.19 5.59 9.62
N ALA A 104 -15.77 5.74 10.87
CA ALA A 104 -15.68 7.05 11.50
C ALA A 104 -14.73 7.99 10.75
N LEU A 105 -13.54 7.51 10.37
CA LEU A 105 -12.55 8.30 9.63
C LEU A 105 -13.02 8.66 8.22
N ALA A 106 -13.65 7.72 7.50
CA ALA A 106 -14.20 7.98 6.17
C ALA A 106 -15.28 9.07 6.20
N ASN A 107 -16.08 9.13 7.27
CA ASN A 107 -17.07 10.17 7.49
C ASN A 107 -16.44 11.51 7.91
N GLU A 108 -15.44 11.47 8.80
CA GLU A 108 -14.79 12.68 9.34
C GLU A 108 -13.88 13.37 8.30
N TYR A 109 -13.26 12.60 7.40
CA TYR A 109 -12.30 13.09 6.41
C TYR A 109 -12.56 12.54 4.99
N PRO A 110 -13.65 12.94 4.32
CA PRO A 110 -14.08 12.36 3.04
C PRO A 110 -13.11 12.60 1.86
N THR A 111 -12.19 13.56 2.00
CA THR A 111 -11.17 13.88 0.98
C THR A 111 -9.89 13.06 1.12
N LYS A 112 -9.78 12.23 2.18
CA LYS A 112 -8.63 11.38 2.48
C LYS A 112 -8.92 9.95 2.06
N ALA A 113 -7.87 9.17 1.80
CA ALA A 113 -8.00 7.75 1.49
C ALA A 113 -7.67 6.91 2.72
N PHE A 114 -8.66 6.19 3.22
CA PHE A 114 -8.48 5.19 4.26
C PHE A 114 -8.65 3.80 3.68
N GLY A 115 -7.85 2.86 4.17
CA GLY A 115 -7.89 1.47 3.74
C GLY A 115 -7.60 0.50 4.89
N VAL A 116 -7.82 -0.78 4.62
CA VAL A 116 -7.53 -1.85 5.58
C VAL A 116 -6.35 -2.67 5.11
N GLY A 117 -5.43 -2.87 6.05
CA GLY A 117 -4.23 -3.67 5.89
C GLY A 117 -4.38 -5.08 6.40
N THR A 118 -3.58 -6.01 5.89
CA THR A 118 -3.60 -7.42 6.32
C THR A 118 -4.97 -8.08 6.12
N VAL A 119 -5.65 -7.75 5.02
CA VAL A 119 -6.88 -8.43 4.61
C VAL A 119 -6.52 -9.78 4.02
N LEU A 120 -7.04 -10.87 4.55
CA LEU A 120 -6.69 -12.22 4.11
C LEU A 120 -7.88 -13.00 3.53
N THR A 121 -9.10 -12.48 3.69
CA THR A 121 -10.34 -13.13 3.27
C THR A 121 -11.23 -12.17 2.46
N ALA A 122 -12.03 -12.74 1.57
CA ALA A 122 -13.07 -12.03 0.83
C ALA A 122 -14.12 -11.38 1.76
N GLU A 123 -14.41 -12.01 2.90
CA GLU A 123 -15.36 -11.48 3.88
C GLU A 123 -14.84 -10.20 4.56
N ASP A 124 -13.57 -10.20 4.98
CA ASP A 124 -12.94 -9.00 5.54
C ASP A 124 -12.87 -7.89 4.49
N ALA A 125 -12.58 -8.23 3.23
CA ALA A 125 -12.59 -7.27 2.12
C ALA A 125 -13.97 -6.62 1.95
N LYS A 126 -15.04 -7.43 1.88
CA LYS A 126 -16.43 -6.94 1.76
C LYS A 126 -16.83 -6.07 2.94
N THR A 127 -16.42 -6.44 4.15
CA THR A 127 -16.69 -5.66 5.37
C THR A 127 -15.96 -4.32 5.35
N ALA A 128 -14.68 -4.32 4.95
CA ALA A 128 -13.89 -3.10 4.79
C ALA A 128 -14.51 -2.14 3.75
N ILE A 129 -14.92 -2.67 2.59
CA ILE A 129 -15.56 -1.88 1.52
C ILE A 129 -16.86 -1.25 2.04
N LYS A 130 -17.71 -2.02 2.73
CA LYS A 130 -18.95 -1.50 3.35
C LYS A 130 -18.68 -0.43 4.40
N ALA A 131 -17.59 -0.55 5.14
CA ALA A 131 -17.13 0.44 6.11
C ALA A 131 -16.47 1.69 5.47
N GLY A 132 -16.34 1.73 4.14
CA GLY A 132 -15.84 2.91 3.41
C GLY A 132 -14.38 2.84 2.98
N ALA A 133 -13.75 1.65 2.99
CA ALA A 133 -12.39 1.48 2.48
C ALA A 133 -12.27 1.96 1.04
N LYS A 134 -11.29 2.82 0.79
CA LYS A 134 -10.89 3.25 -0.58
C LYS A 134 -9.84 2.33 -1.17
N PHE A 135 -9.12 1.60 -0.33
CA PHE A 135 -8.20 0.57 -0.76
C PHE A 135 -8.06 -0.54 0.27
N LEU A 136 -7.57 -1.69 -0.17
CA LEU A 136 -7.29 -2.88 0.61
C LEU A 136 -5.84 -3.32 0.37
N MET A 137 -5.23 -3.90 1.39
CA MET A 137 -3.87 -4.41 1.30
C MET A 137 -3.74 -5.76 1.99
N SER A 138 -2.97 -6.65 1.38
CA SER A 138 -2.68 -7.99 1.90
C SER A 138 -1.17 -8.21 1.95
N PRO A 139 -0.67 -9.08 2.86
CA PRO A 139 0.74 -9.49 2.86
C PRO A 139 1.09 -10.42 1.69
N ALA A 140 0.10 -11.04 1.05
CA ALA A 140 0.23 -11.91 -0.11
C ALA A 140 -0.85 -11.58 -1.14
N THR A 141 -0.80 -12.18 -2.33
CA THR A 141 -1.87 -12.07 -3.32
C THR A 141 -3.04 -12.99 -2.95
N VAL A 142 -4.23 -12.43 -2.78
CA VAL A 142 -5.48 -13.17 -2.55
C VAL A 142 -6.40 -12.96 -3.75
N ASN A 143 -6.53 -13.99 -4.60
CA ASN A 143 -7.28 -13.88 -5.86
C ASN A 143 -8.77 -13.58 -5.66
N ASP A 144 -9.39 -14.16 -4.63
CA ASP A 144 -10.80 -13.91 -4.32
C ASP A 144 -11.07 -12.42 -4.05
N ILE A 145 -10.11 -11.71 -3.43
CA ILE A 145 -10.22 -10.26 -3.21
C ILE A 145 -10.04 -9.51 -4.53
N LEU A 146 -9.12 -9.93 -5.40
CA LEU A 146 -8.96 -9.33 -6.75
C LEU A 146 -10.24 -9.45 -7.58
N ASP A 147 -10.92 -10.59 -7.50
CA ASP A 147 -12.19 -10.82 -8.19
C ASP A 147 -13.31 -9.96 -7.58
N ASP A 148 -13.42 -9.92 -6.24
CA ASP A 148 -14.44 -9.13 -5.53
C ASP A 148 -14.33 -7.62 -5.79
N VAL A 149 -13.11 -7.08 -5.97
CA VAL A 149 -12.90 -5.64 -6.18
C VAL A 149 -12.87 -5.21 -7.64
N ARG A 150 -12.87 -6.16 -8.60
CA ARG A 150 -12.67 -5.90 -10.03
C ARG A 150 -13.58 -4.81 -10.59
N ASP A 151 -14.85 -4.84 -10.18
CA ASP A 151 -15.89 -3.93 -10.65
C ASP A 151 -16.24 -2.84 -9.63
N THR A 152 -15.35 -2.60 -8.66
CA THR A 152 -15.51 -1.59 -7.61
C THR A 152 -14.51 -0.45 -7.77
N ASP A 153 -14.77 0.68 -7.11
CA ASP A 153 -13.81 1.80 -7.04
C ASP A 153 -12.68 1.58 -6.03
N VAL A 154 -12.65 0.41 -5.38
CA VAL A 154 -11.69 0.10 -4.31
C VAL A 154 -10.43 -0.51 -4.89
N LEU A 155 -9.28 0.09 -4.57
CA LEU A 155 -7.99 -0.43 -5.02
C LEU A 155 -7.52 -1.58 -4.15
N TYR A 156 -7.06 -2.67 -4.76
CA TYR A 156 -6.38 -3.73 -4.03
C TYR A 156 -4.89 -3.75 -4.31
N MET A 157 -4.10 -3.78 -3.24
CA MET A 157 -2.64 -3.78 -3.25
C MET A 157 -2.13 -5.09 -2.63
N PRO A 158 -1.98 -6.16 -3.43
CA PRO A 158 -1.47 -7.42 -2.93
C PRO A 158 0.03 -7.32 -2.60
N GLY A 159 0.42 -8.07 -1.56
CA GLY A 159 1.82 -8.28 -1.21
C GLY A 159 2.46 -9.30 -2.14
N VAL A 160 3.68 -9.01 -2.56
CA VAL A 160 4.51 -9.83 -3.45
C VAL A 160 5.96 -9.73 -3.04
N MET A 161 6.78 -10.72 -3.38
CA MET A 161 8.22 -10.75 -3.07
C MET A 161 9.09 -11.04 -4.29
N THR A 162 8.58 -11.79 -5.27
CA THR A 162 9.33 -12.23 -6.46
C THR A 162 8.83 -11.58 -7.76
N PRO A 163 9.67 -11.48 -8.81
CA PRO A 163 9.24 -11.02 -10.13
C PRO A 163 8.05 -11.82 -10.70
N THR A 164 8.00 -13.13 -10.44
CA THR A 164 6.89 -13.98 -10.87
C THR A 164 5.59 -13.59 -10.16
N GLU A 165 5.61 -13.37 -8.85
CA GLU A 165 4.44 -12.92 -8.10
C GLU A 165 3.98 -11.52 -8.53
N ILE A 166 4.93 -10.61 -8.76
CA ILE A 166 4.66 -9.28 -9.33
C ILE A 166 3.92 -9.43 -10.67
N TYR A 167 4.46 -10.25 -11.58
CA TYR A 167 3.87 -10.47 -12.90
C TYR A 167 2.48 -11.13 -12.81
N SER A 168 2.32 -12.13 -11.96
CA SER A 168 1.04 -12.80 -11.72
C SER A 168 -0.02 -11.85 -11.16
N ALA A 169 0.32 -11.05 -10.13
CA ALA A 169 -0.59 -10.06 -9.56
C ALA A 169 -1.00 -8.99 -10.59
N HIS A 170 -0.04 -8.52 -11.40
CA HIS A 170 -0.31 -7.58 -12.48
C HIS A 170 -1.31 -8.16 -13.50
N ASN A 171 -1.09 -9.40 -13.95
CA ASN A 171 -1.96 -10.06 -14.92
C ASN A 171 -3.35 -10.35 -14.35
N ALA A 172 -3.45 -10.58 -13.04
CA ALA A 172 -4.71 -10.72 -12.34
C ALA A 172 -5.46 -9.37 -12.13
N GLY A 173 -4.85 -8.25 -12.51
CA GLY A 173 -5.49 -6.93 -12.53
C GLY A 173 -4.93 -5.92 -11.53
N ALA A 174 -3.98 -6.31 -10.66
CA ALA A 174 -3.39 -5.41 -9.67
C ALA A 174 -2.63 -4.26 -10.34
N LYS A 175 -2.97 -3.02 -9.98
CA LYS A 175 -2.32 -1.80 -10.51
C LYS A 175 -1.12 -1.37 -9.67
N ILE A 176 -1.20 -1.62 -8.37
CA ILE A 176 -0.18 -1.35 -7.36
C ILE A 176 0.08 -2.66 -6.63
N VAL A 177 1.34 -2.96 -6.34
CA VAL A 177 1.72 -4.09 -5.48
C VAL A 177 2.61 -3.61 -4.35
N LYS A 178 2.48 -4.26 -3.20
CA LYS A 178 3.38 -4.04 -2.06
C LYS A 178 4.52 -5.04 -2.15
N VAL A 179 5.76 -4.54 -2.28
CA VAL A 179 6.92 -5.42 -2.28
C VAL A 179 7.34 -5.64 -0.84
N ALA A 180 7.02 -6.82 -0.31
CA ALA A 180 7.28 -7.17 1.07
C ALA A 180 8.62 -7.91 1.18
N TYR A 181 9.63 -7.23 1.73
CA TYR A 181 10.94 -7.82 2.08
C TYR A 181 11.04 -8.18 3.57
N ASP A 182 9.91 -8.23 4.29
CA ASP A 182 9.87 -8.35 5.76
C ASP A 182 10.67 -9.56 6.29
N THR A 183 10.76 -10.65 5.52
CA THR A 183 11.62 -11.79 5.84
C THR A 183 13.11 -11.42 6.00
N TYR A 184 13.65 -10.49 5.21
CA TYR A 184 15.04 -10.05 5.35
C TYR A 184 15.27 -9.11 6.55
N GLN A 185 14.26 -8.32 6.94
CA GLN A 185 14.39 -7.38 8.05
C GLN A 185 14.27 -8.09 9.40
N GLN A 186 13.48 -9.16 9.48
CA GLN A 186 13.45 -10.05 10.66
C GLN A 186 14.66 -10.99 10.72
N LEU A 187 15.14 -11.52 9.58
CA LEU A 187 16.36 -12.33 9.56
C LEU A 187 17.64 -11.51 9.80
N GLY A 188 17.65 -10.23 9.46
CA GLY A 188 18.78 -9.33 9.76
C GLY A 188 19.10 -9.22 11.25
N SER A 189 18.09 -9.26 12.14
CA SER A 189 18.33 -9.24 13.59
C SER A 189 18.85 -10.59 14.13
N LEU A 190 18.49 -11.70 13.47
CA LEU A 190 18.99 -13.05 13.78
C LEU A 190 20.44 -13.28 13.29
N PHE A 191 20.82 -12.70 12.15
CA PHE A 191 22.18 -12.85 11.62
C PHE A 191 23.21 -11.91 12.27
N LEU A 192 22.81 -10.73 12.76
CA LEU A 192 23.71 -9.77 13.42
C LEU A 192 24.04 -10.11 14.88
N THR A 193 23.37 -11.09 15.48
CA THR A 193 23.61 -11.52 16.88
C THR A 193 24.36 -12.84 17.00
N SER A 194 24.78 -13.44 15.89
CA SER A 194 25.53 -14.71 15.88
C SER A 194 27.01 -14.47 16.19
N PRO A 195 27.57 -14.97 17.33
CA PRO A 195 28.96 -14.73 17.73
C PRO A 195 30.03 -15.36 16.81
N TRP A 196 29.61 -16.13 15.81
CA TRP A 196 30.49 -16.93 14.95
C TRP A 196 31.03 -16.20 13.71
N LEU A 197 30.66 -14.93 13.49
CA LEU A 197 31.05 -14.12 12.33
C LEU A 197 32.05 -12.99 12.62
N LEU A 198 32.55 -12.85 13.86
CA LEU A 198 33.67 -11.94 14.13
C LEU A 198 35.00 -12.66 13.83
N PRO A 199 35.94 -12.03 13.10
CA PRO A 199 37.28 -12.58 12.94
C PRO A 199 37.89 -12.75 14.33
N ARG A 200 38.37 -13.96 14.65
CA ARG A 200 39.21 -14.15 15.84
C ARG A 200 40.48 -13.32 15.64
N ALA A 201 40.64 -12.29 16.46
CA ALA A 201 41.92 -11.61 16.63
C ALA A 201 42.90 -12.50 17.39
#